data_AF-A0A2H9QFW9-F1
#
_entry.id   AF-A0A2H9QFW9-F1
#
_cell.length_a   1.000
_cell.length_b   1.000
_cell.length_c   1.000
_cell.angle_alpha   90.00
_cell.angle_beta   90.00
_cell.angle_gamma   90.00
#
_symmetry.space_group_name_H-M   'P 1'
#
loop_
_entity.id
_entity.type
_entity.pdbx_description
1 polymer ?
#
loop_
_entity_poly.entity_id
_entity_poly.type
_entity_poly.pdbx_seq_one_letter_code
_entity_poly.pdbx_strand_id
1 'polypeptide(L)' 'MSKREDVARNAEKFMSQRENIRNIGVVAHIDHGKCVSGKTNILLENGKIEKAEDLFKLSEKGKKAKEN' A
#
# COMPACT_ATOMS: atom_id res chain seq x y z
N MET A 1 12.03 7.35 6.06
CA MET A 1 11.17 8.28 5.31
C MET A 1 12.05 9.04 4.32
N SER A 2 11.66 9.09 3.05
CA SER A 2 12.36 9.90 2.04
C SER A 2 12.25 11.39 2.37
N LYS A 3 13.29 12.18 2.06
CA LYS A 3 13.25 13.64 2.24
C LYS A 3 12.19 14.25 1.35
N ARG A 4 11.48 15.26 1.84
CA ARG A 4 10.39 15.93 1.12
C ARG A 4 10.87 16.47 -0.24
N GLU A 5 12.07 17.03 -0.27
CA GLU A 5 12.69 17.61 -1.45
C GLU A 5 12.94 16.56 -2.54
N ASP A 6 13.36 15.35 -2.14
CA ASP A 6 13.60 14.24 -3.06
C ASP A 6 12.30 13.69 -3.65
N VAL A 7 11.23 13.66 -2.84
CA VAL A 7 9.90 13.24 -3.30
C VAL A 7 9.34 14.22 -4.33
N ALA A 8 9.43 15.53 -4.08
CA ALA A 8 8.96 16.56 -5.00
C ALA A 8 9.70 16.49 -6.35
N ARG A 9 11.04 16.40 -6.31
CA ARG A 9 11.89 16.27 -7.51
C ARG A 9 11.52 15.04 -8.35
N ASN A 10 11.27 13.90 -7.70
CA ASN A 10 10.87 12.68 -8.39
C ASN A 10 9.47 12.81 -9.00
N ALA A 11 8.52 13.44 -8.30
CA ALA A 11 7.18 13.68 -8.84
C ALA A 11 7.23 14.55 -10.10
N GLU A 12 7.99 15.65 -10.08
CA GLU A 12 8.19 16.52 -11.26
C GLU A 12 8.80 15.75 -12.44
N LYS A 13 9.81 14.93 -12.18
CA LYS A 13 10.44 14.07 -13.19
C LYS A 13 9.44 13.11 -13.84
N PHE A 14 8.58 12.47 -13.05
CA PHE A 14 7.64 11.46 -13.56
C PHE A 14 6.37 12.04 -14.16
N MET A 15 5.99 13.28 -13.83
CA MET A 15 4.80 13.94 -14.40
C MET A 15 4.86 14.08 -15.94
N SER A 16 6.06 14.19 -16.51
CA SER A 16 6.24 14.25 -17.97
C SER A 16 6.27 12.87 -18.65
N GLN A 17 6.40 11.80 -17.88
CA GLN A 17 6.52 10.41 -18.34
C GLN A 17 5.20 9.66 -18.13
N ARG A 18 4.22 9.88 -19.02
CA ARG A 18 2.85 9.34 -18.88
C ARG A 18 2.81 7.83 -18.69
N GLU A 19 3.73 7.09 -19.29
CA GLU A 19 3.90 5.65 -19.17
C GLU A 19 4.18 5.18 -17.73
N ASN A 20 4.65 6.07 -16.87
CA ASN A 20 4.95 5.82 -15.46
C ASN A 20 3.80 6.25 -14.53
N ILE A 21 2.77 6.92 -15.04
CA ILE A 21 1.61 7.36 -14.25
C ILE A 21 0.60 6.23 -14.12
N ARG A 22 0.10 5.98 -12.90
CA ARG A 22 -1.01 5.06 -12.62
C ARG A 22 -2.07 5.80 -11.81
N ASN A 23 -3.15 6.20 -12.47
CA ASN A 23 -4.31 6.77 -11.80
C ASN A 23 -5.15 5.62 -11.23
N ILE A 24 -5.08 5.40 -9.92
CA ILE A 24 -5.78 4.31 -9.24
C ILE A 24 -6.89 4.84 -8.34
N GLY A 25 -7.98 4.09 -8.23
CA GLY A 25 -9.05 4.32 -7.26
C GLY A 25 -9.23 3.08 -6.40
N VAL A 26 -9.36 3.25 -5.08
CA VAL A 26 -9.69 2.18 -4.15
C VAL A 26 -11.12 2.40 -3.67
N VAL A 27 -12.05 1.53 -4.09
CA VAL A 27 -13.47 1.59 -3.76
C VAL A 27 -13.93 0.29 -3.11
N ALA A 28 -14.80 0.41 -2.11
CA ALA A 28 -15.44 -0.70 -1.40
C ALA A 28 -16.68 -0.17 -0.67
N HIS A 29 -17.50 -1.03 -0.08
CA HIS A 29 -18.62 -0.61 0.78
C HIS A 29 -18.12 -0.01 2.10
N ILE A 30 -19.00 0.59 2.92
CA ILE A 30 -18.63 0.99 4.29
C ILE A 30 -18.10 -0.24 5.06
N ASP A 31 -17.10 -0.04 5.91
CA ASP A 31 -16.43 -1.08 6.71
C ASP A 31 -15.63 -2.16 5.95
N HIS A 32 -15.57 -2.12 4.62
CA HIS A 32 -14.74 -3.05 3.82
C HIS A 32 -13.24 -2.67 3.78
N GLY A 33 -12.77 -1.83 4.71
CA GLY A 33 -11.34 -1.59 4.90
C GLY A 33 -10.62 -0.75 3.84
N LYS A 34 -11.33 0.12 3.10
CA LYS A 34 -10.68 1.10 2.18
C LYS A 34 -9.59 1.92 2.88
N CYS A 35 -9.86 2.29 4.14
CA CYS A 35 -8.92 2.91 5.04
C CYS A 35 -9.01 2.14 6.37
N VAL A 36 -7.90 1.54 6.79
CA VAL A 36 -7.77 0.92 8.10
C VAL A 36 -6.69 1.63 8.89
N SER A 37 -6.90 1.86 10.18
CA SER A 37 -5.83 2.32 11.07
C SER A 37 -4.72 1.26 11.09
N GLY A 38 -3.46 1.68 11.23
CA GLY A 38 -2.35 0.73 11.46
C GLY A 38 -2.60 -0.20 12.66
N LYS A 39 -3.37 0.26 13.66
CA LYS A 39 -3.75 -0.52 14.84
C LYS A 39 -4.89 -1.53 14.60
N THR A 40 -5.47 -1.55 13.40
CA THR A 40 -6.59 -2.44 13.07
C THR A 40 -6.12 -3.89 13.07
N ASN A 41 -6.88 -4.75 13.74
CA ASN A 41 -6.66 -6.20 13.71
C ASN A 41 -7.22 -6.79 12.41
N ILE A 42 -6.40 -7.59 11.72
CA ILE A 42 -6.74 -8.30 10.48
C ILE A 42 -6.64 -9.80 10.77
N LEU A 43 -7.72 -10.53 10.54
CA LEU A 43 -7.73 -11.99 10.59
C LEU A 43 -7.22 -12.54 9.26
N LEU A 44 -6.14 -13.31 9.31
CA LEU A 44 -5.53 -13.98 8.17
C LEU A 44 -6.17 -15.36 7.95
N GLU A 45 -6.03 -15.91 6.75
CA GLU A 45 -6.58 -17.22 6.37
C GLU A 45 -6.10 -18.38 7.27
N ASN A 46 -4.91 -18.24 7.87
CA ASN A 46 -4.32 -19.22 8.78
C ASN A 46 -4.83 -19.08 10.23
N GLY A 47 -5.85 -18.26 10.46
CA GLY A 47 -6.44 -18.02 11.77
C GLY A 47 -5.67 -17.05 12.66
N LYS A 48 -4.53 -16.49 12.21
CA LYS A 48 -3.80 -15.49 12.98
C LYS A 48 -4.45 -14.12 12.88
N ILE A 49 -4.45 -13.39 14.00
CA ILE A 49 -4.82 -11.98 14.04
C ILE A 49 -3.53 -11.16 14.07
N GLU A 50 -3.34 -10.31 13.07
CA GLU A 50 -2.18 -9.42 12.95
C GLU A 50 -2.65 -7.97 12.85
N LYS A 51 -1.81 -7.02 13.28
CA LYS A 51 -2.10 -5.60 13.04
C LYS A 51 -1.78 -5.23 11.60
N ALA A 52 -2.59 -4.33 11.02
CA ALA A 52 -2.38 -3.81 9.67
C ALA A 52 -0.95 -3.25 9.47
N GLU A 53 -0.42 -2.53 10.47
CA GLU A 53 0.95 -1.99 10.40
C GLU A 53 2.05 -3.06 10.36
N ASP A 54 1.84 -4.19 11.04
CA ASP A 54 2.81 -5.27 11.10
C ASP A 54 2.72 -6.16 9.86
N LEU A 55 1.51 -6.37 9.35
CA LEU A 55 1.26 -7.01 8.06
C LEU A 55 1.95 -6.24 6.91
N PHE A 56 1.88 -4.90 6.93
CA PHE A 56 2.56 -4.06 5.95
C PHE A 56 4.09 -4.26 5.99
N LYS A 57 4.71 -4.22 7.18
CA LYS A 57 6.15 -4.47 7.36
C LYS A 57 6.57 -5.87 6.90
N LEU A 58 5.72 -6.88 7.10
CA LEU A 58 5.95 -8.23 6.59
C LEU A 58 5.94 -8.26 5.06
N SER A 59 5.04 -7.52 4.43
CA SER A 59 4.94 -7.44 2.97
C SER A 59 6.22 -6.87 2.32
N GLU A 60 6.92 -5.95 2.98
CA GLU A 60 8.18 -5.37 2.50
C GLU A 60 9.31 -6.41 2.39
N LYS A 61 9.24 -7.49 3.18
CA LYS A 61 10.19 -8.61 3.16
C LYS A 61 9.79 -9.72 2.18
N GLY A 62 8.53 -9.71 1.75
CA GLY A 62 7.96 -10.73 0.87
C GLY A 62 8.37 -10.57 -0.59
N LYS A 63 8.06 -11.58 -1.41
CA LYS A 63 8.10 -11.48 -2.88
C LYS A 63 6.68 -11.33 -3.39
N LYS A 64 6.48 -10.49 -4.41
CA LYS A 64 5.18 -10.39 -5.09
C LYS A 64 4.82 -11.76 -5.68
N ALA A 65 3.74 -12.36 -5.19
CA ALA A 65 3.15 -13.51 -5.84
C ALA A 65 2.53 -13.06 -7.16
N LYS A 66 2.67 -13.86 -8.22
CA LYS A 66 1.86 -13.68 -9.43
C LYS A 66 0.44 -14.17 -9.12
N GLU A 67 -0.55 -13.33 -9.32
CA GLU A 67 -1.93 -13.80 -9.43
C GLU A 67 -2.05 -14.70 -10.67
N ASN A 68 -2.66 -15.88 -10.47
CA ASN A 68 -3.06 -16.79 -11.55
C ASN A 68 -4.41 -16.35 -12.11
#